data_AF-A0AAJ6D746-F1
#
_entry.id   AF-A0AAJ6D746-F1
#
_cell.length_a   1.000
_cell.length_b   1.000
_cell.length_c   1.000
_cell.angle_alpha   90.00
_cell.angle_beta   90.00
_cell.angle_gamma   90.00
#
_symmetry.space_group_name_H-M   'P 1'
#
loop_
_entity.id
_entity.type
_entity.pdbx_description
1 polymer ?
#
loop_
_entity_poly.entity_id
_entity_poly.type
_entity_poly.pdbx_seq_one_letter_code
_entity_poly.pdbx_strand_id
1 'polypeptide(L)'
;MAAVPAATAQALYLSSGEPFCIAIHGDEKSISSFAALRGLSFYTNRSGFKDADRWYFHGLLLVGNGKDMRPYNWSPQRLRFDYLADPDRMLVGVQSACVPKVAFLRSLSLF
;
A
#
# COMPACT_ATOMS: atom_id res chain seq x y z
N MET A 1 -2.47 7.31 -15.96
CA MET A 1 -1.41 8.17 -15.38
C MET A 1 -1.82 8.87 -14.08
N ALA A 2 -3.11 9.13 -13.83
CA ALA A 2 -3.58 9.84 -12.61
C ALA A 2 -3.38 9.10 -11.27
N ALA A 3 -3.22 7.78 -11.27
CA ALA A 3 -3.10 7.00 -10.03
C ALA A 3 -1.82 7.27 -9.23
N VAL A 4 -0.70 7.54 -9.91
CA VAL A 4 0.59 7.85 -9.24
C VAL A 4 0.49 9.14 -8.41
N PRO A 5 0.10 10.29 -8.98
CA PRO A 5 -0.04 11.52 -8.19
C PRO A 5 -1.16 11.38 -7.14
N ALA A 6 -2.26 10.68 -7.44
CA ALA A 6 -3.34 10.46 -6.46
C ALA A 6 -2.89 9.64 -5.24
N ALA A 7 -2.20 8.52 -5.47
CA ALA A 7 -1.67 7.68 -4.39
C ALA A 7 -0.64 8.46 -3.57
N THR A 8 0.23 9.22 -4.23
CA THR A 8 1.27 10.02 -3.55
C THR A 8 0.65 11.10 -2.67
N ALA A 9 -0.28 11.89 -3.21
CA ALA A 9 -0.94 12.96 -2.48
C ALA A 9 -1.74 12.43 -1.28
N GLN A 10 -2.47 11.32 -1.47
CA GLN A 10 -3.24 10.73 -0.37
C GLN A 10 -2.35 10.10 0.70
N ALA A 11 -1.24 9.46 0.34
CA ALA A 11 -0.31 8.95 1.34
C ALA A 11 0.28 10.08 2.19
N LEU A 12 0.60 11.22 1.58
CA LEU A 12 1.04 12.41 2.31
C LEU A 12 -0.06 12.98 3.21
N TYR A 13 -1.29 13.07 2.71
CA TYR A 13 -2.42 13.57 3.49
C TYR A 13 -2.76 12.67 4.68
N LEU A 14 -2.93 11.37 4.43
CA LEU A 14 -3.30 10.37 5.44
C LEU A 14 -2.19 10.12 6.47
N SER A 15 -0.93 10.32 6.08
CA SER A 15 0.18 10.20 7.03
C SER A 15 0.22 11.35 8.03
N SER A 16 -0.31 12.53 7.69
CA SER A 16 -0.30 13.71 8.57
C SER A 16 1.08 13.99 9.20
N GLY A 17 2.17 13.70 8.47
CA GLY A 17 3.55 13.84 8.92
C GLY A 17 4.16 12.63 9.62
N GLU A 18 3.37 11.59 9.93
CA GLU A 18 3.86 10.33 10.48
C GLU A 18 4.68 9.51 9.45
N PRO A 19 5.57 8.63 9.91
CA PRO A 19 6.22 7.65 9.04
C PRO A 19 5.18 6.83 8.27
N PHE A 20 5.44 6.55 7.00
CA PHE A 20 4.58 5.67 6.21
C PHE A 20 5.38 4.81 5.24
N CYS A 21 4.75 3.78 4.70
CA CYS A 21 5.28 3.02 3.57
C CYS A 21 4.15 2.55 2.66
N ILE A 22 4.47 2.32 1.40
CA ILE A 22 3.57 1.74 0.41
C ILE A 22 4.13 0.40 -0.04
N ALA A 23 3.31 -0.65 -0.07
CA ALA A 23 3.69 -1.99 -0.48
C ALA A 23 2.66 -2.61 -1.42
N ILE A 24 3.10 -3.58 -2.20
CA ILE A 24 2.19 -4.51 -2.90
C ILE A 24 1.84 -5.61 -1.90
N HIS A 25 0.55 -5.82 -1.60
CA HIS A 25 0.15 -6.80 -0.60
C HIS A 25 0.57 -8.21 -1.02
N GLY A 26 1.18 -8.93 -0.10
CA GLY A 26 1.77 -10.25 -0.32
C GLY A 26 3.29 -10.20 -0.52
N ASP A 27 3.86 -9.12 -1.08
CA ASP A 27 5.29 -9.09 -1.43
C ASP A 27 6.24 -8.76 -0.27
N GLU A 28 5.69 -8.48 0.92
CA GLU A 28 6.39 -8.17 2.17
C GLU A 28 7.55 -7.16 2.00
N LYS A 29 7.42 -6.29 0.99
CA LYS A 29 8.40 -5.27 0.64
C LYS A 29 7.71 -4.00 0.20
N SER A 30 8.28 -2.88 0.64
CA SER A 30 7.94 -1.58 0.09
C SER A 30 8.16 -1.54 -1.41
N ILE A 31 7.36 -0.75 -2.11
CA ILE A 31 7.69 -0.37 -3.48
C ILE A 31 9.06 0.34 -3.50
N SER A 32 9.84 0.08 -4.54
CA SER A 32 11.16 0.69 -4.74
C SER A 32 11.15 1.83 -5.75
N SER A 33 10.09 1.95 -6.57
CA SER A 33 10.01 2.98 -7.61
C SER A 33 8.61 3.59 -7.76
N PHE A 34 8.55 4.80 -8.31
CA PHE A 34 7.29 5.44 -8.69
C PHE A 34 6.55 4.67 -9.79
N ALA A 35 7.25 3.86 -10.58
CA ALA A 35 6.61 3.01 -11.58
C ALA A 35 5.71 1.94 -10.93
N ALA A 36 6.08 1.43 -9.75
CA ALA A 36 5.27 0.47 -9.01
C ALA A 36 3.91 1.03 -8.59
N LEU A 37 3.78 2.35 -8.38
CA LEU A 37 2.48 3.00 -8.14
C LEU A 37 1.52 2.90 -9.33
N ARG A 38 2.04 2.76 -10.56
CA ARG A 38 1.19 2.41 -11.73
C ARG A 38 0.74 0.96 -11.65
N GLY A 39 1.62 0.06 -11.18
CA GLY A 39 1.31 -1.35 -10.93
C GLY A 39 0.15 -1.53 -9.95
N LEU A 40 0.10 -0.71 -8.89
CA LEU A 40 -1.02 -0.70 -7.94
C LEU A 40 -2.39 -0.47 -8.60
N SER A 41 -2.43 0.12 -9.80
CA SER A 41 -3.68 0.37 -10.51
C SER A 41 -4.19 -0.82 -11.33
N PHE A 42 -3.32 -1.78 -11.66
CA PHE A 42 -3.61 -2.75 -12.72
C PHE A 42 -3.14 -4.19 -12.45
N TYR A 43 -2.10 -4.40 -11.63
CA TYR A 43 -1.43 -5.70 -11.54
C TYR A 43 -1.07 -6.08 -10.11
N THR A 44 -1.51 -7.27 -9.69
CA THR A 44 -0.73 -8.11 -8.79
C THR A 44 -0.33 -9.37 -9.57
N ASN A 45 0.96 -9.74 -9.52
CA ASN A 45 1.49 -10.90 -10.25
C ASN A 45 1.35 -12.21 -9.46
N ARG A 46 0.60 -12.22 -8.34
CA ARG A 46 0.44 -13.42 -7.52
C ARG A 46 -0.69 -14.31 -8.01
N SER A 47 -0.35 -15.57 -8.29
CA SER A 47 -1.32 -16.66 -8.46
C SER A 47 -2.12 -16.80 -7.16
N GLY A 48 -3.43 -16.64 -7.26
CA GLY A 48 -4.35 -16.58 -6.11
C GLY A 48 -5.23 -15.34 -6.06
N PHE A 49 -4.93 -14.27 -6.82
CA PHE A 49 -5.83 -13.12 -6.96
C PHE A 49 -7.10 -13.43 -7.77
N LYS A 50 -7.08 -14.54 -8.53
CA LYS A 50 -8.21 -15.04 -9.31
C LYS A 50 -9.03 -16.11 -8.58
N ASP A 51 -8.53 -16.63 -7.45
CA ASP A 51 -9.26 -17.55 -6.59
C ASP A 51 -9.98 -16.73 -5.50
N ALA A 52 -11.30 -16.76 -5.54
CA ALA A 52 -12.19 -15.93 -4.70
C ALA A 52 -12.02 -16.12 -3.18
N ASP A 53 -11.19 -17.06 -2.74
CA ASP A 53 -11.02 -17.45 -1.35
C ASP A 53 -9.84 -16.76 -0.65
N ARG A 54 -9.03 -15.94 -1.34
CA ARG A 54 -7.89 -15.23 -0.72
C ARG A 54 -7.97 -13.71 -0.93
N TRP A 55 -8.28 -13.00 0.15
CA TRP A 55 -8.41 -11.53 0.17
C TRP A 55 -7.03 -10.86 0.09
N TYR A 56 -6.51 -10.71 -1.13
CA TYR A 56 -5.30 -9.93 -1.39
C TYR A 56 -5.68 -8.51 -1.82
N PHE A 57 -4.83 -7.53 -1.48
CA PHE A 57 -5.02 -6.13 -1.87
C PHE A 57 -4.08 -5.78 -3.03
N HIS A 58 -4.48 -4.84 -3.88
CA HIS A 58 -3.58 -4.36 -4.95
C HIS A 58 -2.38 -3.59 -4.38
N GLY A 59 -2.62 -2.84 -3.31
CA GLY A 59 -1.61 -2.05 -2.62
C GLY A 59 -2.04 -1.76 -1.20
N LEU A 60 -1.05 -1.56 -0.35
CA LEU A 60 -1.23 -1.16 1.04
C LEU A 60 -0.46 0.12 1.31
N LEU A 61 -1.07 1.01 2.08
CA LEU A 61 -0.41 2.10 2.76
C LEU A 61 -0.44 1.77 4.26
N LEU A 62 0.73 1.76 4.88
CA LEU A 62 0.86 1.65 6.33
C LEU A 62 1.37 2.97 6.87
N VAL A 63 0.66 3.54 7.84
CA VAL A 63 1.01 4.82 8.48
C VAL A 63 1.25 4.59 9.96
N GLY A 64 2.26 5.24 10.53
CA GLY A 64 2.61 5.16 11.95
C GLY A 64 3.67 4.11 12.22
N ASN A 65 3.72 3.58 13.44
CA ASN A 65 4.72 2.61 13.87
C ASN A 65 4.18 1.67 14.95
N GLY A 66 4.67 0.43 14.94
CA GLY A 66 4.34 -0.57 15.96
C GLY A 66 2.83 -0.82 16.07
N LYS A 67 2.29 -0.69 17.29
CA LYS A 67 0.88 -1.01 17.60
C LYS A 67 -0.13 0.03 17.12
N ASP A 68 0.31 1.26 16.84
CA ASP A 68 -0.55 2.35 16.38
C ASP A 68 -0.59 2.46 14.85
N MET A 69 -0.08 1.44 14.16
CA MET A 69 0.00 1.43 12.72
C MET A 69 -1.39 1.31 12.10
N ARG A 70 -1.71 2.24 11.21
CA ARG A 70 -2.99 2.33 10.51
C ARG A 70 -2.83 1.80 9.09
N PRO A 71 -3.48 0.68 8.75
CA PRO A 71 -3.44 0.14 7.40
C PRO A 71 -4.55 0.70 6.52
N TYR A 72 -4.23 0.93 5.25
CA TYR A 72 -5.16 1.36 4.23
C TYR A 72 -4.98 0.53 2.94
N ASN A 73 -6.09 0.11 2.35
CA ASN A 73 -6.11 -0.56 1.05
C ASN A 73 -6.17 0.45 -0.09
N TRP A 74 -5.35 0.27 -1.12
CA TRP A 74 -5.49 1.00 -2.38
C TRP A 74 -6.66 0.46 -3.20
N SER A 75 -7.63 1.33 -3.53
CA SER A 75 -8.72 1.06 -4.47
C SER A 75 -8.40 1.69 -5.83
N PRO A 76 -8.01 0.90 -6.86
CA PRO A 76 -7.74 1.43 -8.19
C PRO A 76 -8.97 2.10 -8.82
N GLN A 77 -10.14 1.49 -8.62
CA GLN A 77 -11.40 1.99 -9.18
C GLN A 77 -11.80 3.35 -8.60
N ARG A 78 -11.57 3.55 -7.30
CA ARG A 78 -11.88 4.81 -6.59
C ARG A 78 -10.70 5.77 -6.52
N LEU A 79 -9.54 5.35 -7.04
CA LEU A 79 -8.26 6.07 -6.97
C LEU A 79 -7.95 6.59 -5.56
N ARG A 80 -8.19 5.77 -4.52
CA ARG A 80 -8.02 6.20 -3.12
C ARG A 80 -7.56 5.11 -2.17
N PHE A 81 -7.03 5.55 -1.03
CA PHE A 81 -6.74 4.67 0.11
C PHE A 81 -7.94 4.61 1.06
N ASP A 82 -8.44 3.40 1.31
CA ASP A 82 -9.55 3.14 2.24
C ASP A 82 -9.01 2.49 3.52
N TYR A 83 -9.42 3.00 4.68
CA TYR A 83 -8.99 2.47 5.97
C TYR A 83 -9.43 1.01 6.17
N LEU A 84 -8.52 0.19 6.68
CA LEU A 84 -8.77 -1.21 7.03
C LEU A 84 -9.02 -1.32 8.53
N ALA A 85 -10.30 -1.40 8.90
CA ALA A 85 -10.74 -1.47 10.29
C ALA A 85 -10.43 -2.82 10.97
N ASP A 86 -10.31 -3.90 10.20
CA ASP A 86 -10.05 -5.24 10.73
C ASP A 86 -8.96 -5.95 9.88
N PRO A 87 -7.69 -5.54 10.02
CA PRO A 87 -6.58 -6.06 9.21
C PRO A 87 -6.25 -7.53 9.51
N ASP A 88 -6.65 -8.04 10.69
CA ASP A 88 -6.29 -9.38 11.17
C ASP A 88 -7.14 -10.49 10.52
N ARG A 89 -8.20 -10.13 9.78
CA ARG A 89 -8.98 -11.08 8.96
C ARG A 89 -8.29 -11.49 7.67
N MET A 90 -7.16 -10.87 7.33
CA MET A 90 -6.44 -11.16 6.10
C MET A 90 -5.55 -12.39 6.27
N LEU A 91 -5.53 -13.25 5.26
CA LEU A 91 -4.70 -14.47 5.25
C LEU A 91 -3.19 -14.17 5.28
N VAL A 92 -2.80 -12.99 4.80
CA VAL A 92 -1.44 -12.46 4.92
C VAL A 92 -1.51 -11.23 5.80
N GLY A 93 -0.61 -11.17 6.79
CA GLY A 93 -0.52 -10.05 7.71
C GLY A 93 -0.31 -8.73 6.97
N VAL A 94 -1.30 -7.85 7.03
CA VAL A 94 -1.22 -6.52 6.43
C VAL A 94 -0.11 -5.69 7.08
N GLN A 95 0.07 -5.88 8.40
CA GLN A 95 1.01 -5.12 9.20
C GLN A 95 2.48 -5.43 8.91
N SER A 96 2.80 -6.61 8.41
CA SER A 96 4.17 -6.97 8.03
C SER A 96 4.53 -6.60 6.58
N ALA A 97 3.60 -5.98 5.83
CA ALA A 97 3.79 -5.74 4.40
C ALA A 97 4.97 -4.81 4.09
N CYS A 98 5.26 -3.84 4.96
CA CYS A 98 6.46 -3.02 4.90
C CYS A 98 6.70 -2.31 6.24
N VAL A 99 7.90 -1.73 6.40
CA VAL A 99 8.23 -0.90 7.56
C VAL A 99 8.06 0.58 7.18
N PRO A 100 7.19 1.33 7.88
CA PRO A 100 7.05 2.77 7.71
C PRO A 100 8.36 3.54 7.91
N LYS A 101 8.62 4.54 7.06
CA LYS A 101 9.84 5.38 7.13
C LYS A 101 9.49 6.85 7.00
N VAL A 102 10.27 7.69 7.67
CA VAL A 102 10.23 9.14 7.44
C VAL A 102 10.69 9.42 6.01
N ALA A 103 10.01 10.35 5.34
CA ALA A 103 10.32 10.76 3.97
C ALA A 103 10.37 9.61 2.95
N PHE A 104 9.53 8.58 3.12
CA PHE A 104 9.49 7.37 2.27
C PHE A 104 9.56 7.64 0.76
N LEU A 105 8.82 8.63 0.25
CA LEU A 105 8.81 8.97 -1.18
C LEU A 105 10.20 9.34 -1.73
N ARG A 106 11.10 9.87 -0.90
CA ARG A 106 12.49 10.18 -1.31
C ARG A 106 13.35 8.94 -1.50
N SER A 107 12.91 7.79 -0.97
CA SER A 107 13.60 6.51 -1.16
C SER A 107 13.21 5.79 -2.46
N LEU A 108 12.22 6.32 -3.19
CA LEU A 108 11.74 5.73 -4.43
C LEU A 108 12.60 6.19 -5.62
N SER A 109 12.99 5.24 -6.47
CA SER A 109 13.55 5.55 -7.78
C SER A 109 12.47 6.08 -8.72
N LEU A 110 12.86 6.92 -9.68
CA LEU A 110 11.98 7.39 -10.75
C LEU A 110 11.65 6.29 -11.78
N PHE A 111 12.46 5.23 -11.81
CA PHE A 111 12.42 4.11 -12.76
C PHE A 111 12.25 2.79 -11.98
#